data_AF-A0A356D256-F1
#
_entry.id   AF-A0A356D256-F1
#
_cell.length_a   1.000
_cell.length_b   1.000
_cell.length_c   1.000
_cell.angle_alpha   90.00
_cell.angle_beta   90.00
_cell.angle_gamma   90.00
#
_symmetry.space_group_name_H-M   'P 1'
#
loop_
_entity.id
_entity.type
_entity.pdbx_description
1 polymer ?
#
loop_
_entity_poly.entity_id
_entity_poly.type
_entity_poly.pdbx_seq_one_letter_code
_entity_poly.pdbx_strand_id
1 'polypeptide(L)'
;MYSISTSSNSYVARHNNPQNIETQKQRSSLHQNSYVVELSANHIPTEIQEKPMLLLIDNLKTTDSKSKSESLIDKIKVKSKELANNIEWMRDTYFTIENNGTDDVYGRMSDGYTDTDRDAYIRALVHYQQCDNKLKSLINDPNFSMKKELTPHHSGQVHGDWVALEKLIEGKKAKLPDLTYNCSDLQCG
;
A
#
# COMPACT_ATOMS: atom_id res chain seq x y z
N MET A 1 -22.57 -68.24 -18.19
CA MET A 1 -21.92 -66.95 -18.53
C MET A 1 -22.76 -65.85 -17.93
N TYR A 2 -22.23 -65.12 -16.94
CA TYR A 2 -22.29 -63.65 -16.77
C TYR A 2 -21.52 -63.30 -15.49
N SER A 3 -20.79 -62.19 -15.60
CA SER A 3 -19.60 -61.81 -14.86
C SER A 3 -19.89 -61.20 -13.49
N ILE A 4 -19.02 -61.50 -12.51
CA ILE A 4 -18.91 -60.72 -11.26
C ILE A 4 -17.80 -59.70 -11.48
N SER A 5 -18.17 -58.41 -11.47
CA SER A 5 -17.24 -57.28 -11.54
C SER A 5 -16.75 -56.98 -10.12
N THR A 6 -15.45 -57.15 -9.87
CA THR A 6 -14.79 -56.68 -8.65
C THR A 6 -14.11 -55.34 -8.92
N SER A 7 -14.65 -54.27 -8.34
CA SER A 7 -14.06 -52.94 -8.33
C SER A 7 -12.88 -52.89 -7.36
N SER A 8 -11.65 -52.92 -7.87
CA SER A 8 -10.45 -52.62 -7.08
C SER A 8 -10.30 -51.10 -6.98
N ASN A 9 -10.80 -50.52 -5.88
CA ASN A 9 -10.53 -49.13 -5.54
C ASN A 9 -9.18 -49.07 -4.80
N SER A 10 -8.09 -48.83 -5.53
CA SER A 10 -6.79 -48.53 -4.92
C SER A 10 -6.81 -47.08 -4.45
N TYR A 11 -7.09 -46.89 -3.15
CA TYR A 11 -6.77 -45.66 -2.44
C TYR A 11 -5.25 -45.47 -2.49
N VAL A 12 -4.78 -44.64 -3.44
CA VAL A 12 -3.43 -44.11 -3.41
C VAL A 12 -3.39 -43.08 -2.27
N ALA A 13 -2.93 -43.52 -1.10
CA ALA A 13 -2.61 -42.63 -0.01
C ALA A 13 -1.56 -41.63 -0.50
N ARG A 14 -1.97 -40.37 -0.73
CA ARG A 14 -1.05 -39.27 -0.99
C ARG A 14 -0.17 -39.12 0.23
N HIS A 15 1.05 -39.63 0.16
CA HIS A 15 2.12 -39.28 1.09
C HIS A 15 2.42 -37.80 0.88
N ASN A 16 1.86 -36.94 1.73
CA ASN A 16 2.27 -35.56 1.84
C ASN A 16 3.73 -35.57 2.31
N ASN A 17 4.64 -35.30 1.36
CA ASN A 17 6.07 -35.22 1.61
C ASN A 17 6.32 -34.13 2.68
N PRO A 18 6.91 -34.45 3.85
CA PRO A 18 7.13 -33.49 4.93
C PRO A 18 7.90 -32.24 4.47
N GLN A 19 8.80 -32.40 3.50
CA GLN A 19 9.56 -31.31 2.87
C GLN A 19 8.66 -30.27 2.17
N ASN A 20 7.51 -30.68 1.61
CA ASN A 20 6.59 -29.78 0.92
C ASN A 20 5.77 -28.95 1.94
N ILE A 21 5.42 -29.55 3.09
CA ILE A 21 4.74 -28.86 4.20
C ILE A 21 5.67 -27.83 4.85
N GLU A 22 6.95 -28.18 5.02
CA GLU A 22 7.95 -27.32 5.64
C GLU A 22 8.29 -26.12 4.73
N THR A 23 8.40 -26.35 3.42
CA THR A 23 8.57 -25.28 2.41
C THR A 23 7.34 -24.38 2.31
N GLN A 24 6.12 -24.92 2.37
CA GLN A 24 4.88 -24.12 2.40
C GLN A 24 4.74 -23.32 3.70
N LYS A 25 5.11 -23.88 4.86
CA LYS A 25 5.13 -23.16 6.13
C LYS A 25 6.15 -22.03 6.14
N GLN A 26 7.38 -22.28 5.68
CA GLN A 26 8.41 -21.24 5.57
C GLN A 26 8.00 -20.13 4.59
N ARG A 27 7.42 -20.47 3.44
CA ARG A 27 6.83 -19.49 2.52
C ARG A 27 5.73 -18.69 3.22
N SER A 28 4.78 -19.34 3.89
CA SER A 28 3.70 -18.66 4.60
C SER A 28 4.17 -17.70 5.70
N SER A 29 5.25 -18.01 6.43
CA SER A 29 5.83 -17.12 7.44
C SER A 29 6.60 -15.95 6.84
N LEU A 30 7.27 -16.14 5.70
CA LEU A 30 7.93 -15.06 4.97
C LEU A 30 6.92 -14.05 4.40
N HIS A 31 5.73 -14.51 3.99
CA HIS A 31 4.69 -13.64 3.46
C HIS A 31 3.95 -12.82 4.51
N GLN A 32 3.90 -13.27 5.78
CA GLN A 32 3.18 -12.53 6.83
C GLN A 32 3.85 -11.22 7.23
N ASN A 33 5.13 -11.05 6.91
CA ASN A 33 5.88 -9.85 7.31
C ASN A 33 5.77 -8.71 6.29
N SER A 34 5.33 -8.96 5.05
CA SER A 34 5.30 -7.94 4.00
C SER A 34 4.05 -7.07 3.98
N TYR A 35 3.01 -7.44 4.73
CA TYR A 35 1.79 -6.66 4.84
C TYR A 35 1.17 -6.75 6.24
N VAL A 36 0.27 -5.82 6.52
CA VAL A 36 -0.62 -5.82 7.68
C VAL A 36 -2.07 -5.91 7.21
N VAL A 37 -2.93 -6.41 8.09
CA VAL A 37 -4.39 -6.49 7.85
C VAL A 37 -5.17 -5.55 8.77
N GLU A 38 -4.48 -4.90 9.71
CA GLU A 38 -5.03 -3.94 10.65
C GLU A 38 -3.98 -2.85 10.91
N LEU A 39 -4.43 -1.61 11.15
CA LEU A 39 -3.54 -0.53 11.53
C LEU A 39 -3.24 -0.57 13.03
N SER A 40 -1.98 -0.36 13.40
CA SER A 40 -1.53 -0.28 14.79
C SER A 40 -0.98 1.11 15.12
N ALA A 41 -0.64 1.35 16.40
CA ALA A 41 0.01 2.59 16.82
C ALA A 41 1.32 2.87 16.05
N ASN A 42 2.02 1.83 15.58
CA ASN A 42 3.24 2.00 14.79
C ASN A 42 2.96 2.61 13.41
N HIS A 43 1.73 2.57 12.91
CA HIS A 43 1.37 3.11 11.60
C HIS A 43 0.89 4.56 11.66
N ILE A 44 0.75 5.11 12.86
CA ILE A 44 0.39 6.52 13.03
C ILE A 44 1.66 7.36 12.83
N PRO A 45 1.64 8.35 11.93
CA PRO A 45 2.80 9.20 11.73
C PRO A 45 3.12 10.01 13.00
N THR A 46 4.40 10.27 13.22
CA THR A 46 4.86 11.09 14.36
C THR A 46 4.69 12.58 14.05
N GLU A 47 4.60 13.43 15.08
CA GLU A 47 4.53 14.89 14.88
C GLU A 47 5.68 15.44 14.03
N ILE A 48 6.88 14.89 14.15
CA ILE A 48 8.06 15.30 13.37
C ILE A 48 7.82 15.04 11.87
N GLN A 49 7.15 13.93 11.53
CA GLN A 49 6.81 13.58 10.16
C GLN A 49 5.65 14.44 9.64
N GLU A 50 4.60 14.65 10.44
CA GLU A 50 3.38 15.33 9.97
C GLU A 50 3.53 16.85 9.85
N LYS A 51 4.19 17.46 10.83
CA LYS A 51 4.16 18.91 11.06
C LYS A 51 4.60 19.77 9.88
N PRO A 52 5.65 19.44 9.10
CA PRO A 52 6.12 20.32 8.03
C PRO A 52 5.09 20.54 6.92
N MET A 53 4.32 19.51 6.56
CA MET A 53 3.33 19.61 5.48
C MET A 53 1.99 20.12 6.02
N LEU A 54 1.54 19.61 7.16
CA LEU A 54 0.29 20.05 7.79
C LEU A 54 0.31 21.54 8.12
N LEU A 55 1.44 22.08 8.62
CA LEU A 55 1.57 23.51 8.91
C LEU A 55 1.39 24.38 7.65
N LEU A 56 1.87 23.92 6.49
CA LEU A 56 1.68 24.67 5.24
C LEU A 56 0.21 24.68 4.82
N ILE A 57 -0.48 23.54 4.96
CA ILE A 57 -1.91 23.40 4.65
C ILE A 57 -2.74 24.27 5.60
N ASP A 58 -2.42 24.25 6.90
CA ASP A 58 -3.14 25.05 7.89
C ASP A 58 -2.90 26.55 7.68
N ASN A 59 -1.66 26.98 7.38
CA ASN A 59 -1.36 28.37 7.02
C ASN A 59 -2.08 28.83 5.76
N LEU A 60 -2.21 27.94 4.77
CA LEU A 60 -2.93 28.20 3.53
C LEU A 60 -4.42 28.41 3.79
N LYS A 61 -5.01 27.64 4.71
CA LYS A 61 -6.41 27.78 5.12
C LYS A 61 -6.73 29.13 5.76
N THR A 62 -5.76 29.74 6.45
CA THR A 62 -5.97 30.96 7.24
C THR A 62 -5.49 32.25 6.57
N THR A 63 -4.90 32.18 5.37
CA THR A 63 -4.34 33.36 4.71
C THR A 63 -5.35 34.04 3.79
N ASP A 64 -5.57 35.35 3.99
CA ASP A 64 -6.37 36.17 3.08
C ASP A 64 -5.53 36.80 1.94
N SER A 65 -4.22 36.59 1.95
CA SER A 65 -3.31 37.15 0.95
C SER A 65 -3.13 36.20 -0.23
N LYS A 66 -3.49 36.69 -1.43
CA LYS A 66 -3.31 35.94 -2.70
C LYS A 66 -1.85 35.53 -2.94
N SER A 67 -0.90 36.45 -2.80
CA SER A 67 0.52 36.16 -3.04
C SER A 67 1.10 35.16 -2.03
N LYS A 68 0.68 35.23 -0.76
CA LYS A 68 1.04 34.21 0.24
C LYS A 68 0.42 32.86 -0.08
N SER A 69 -0.84 32.84 -0.53
CA SER A 69 -1.54 31.62 -0.92
C SER A 69 -0.83 30.92 -2.08
N GLU A 70 -0.46 31.66 -3.13
CA GLU A 70 0.31 31.16 -4.27
C GLU A 70 1.66 30.56 -3.82
N SER A 71 2.40 31.26 -2.95
CA SER A 71 3.67 30.76 -2.39
C SER A 71 3.49 29.48 -1.55
N LEU A 72 2.43 29.40 -0.75
CA LEU A 72 2.13 28.22 0.06
C LEU A 72 1.72 27.04 -0.80
N ILE A 73 0.90 27.26 -1.84
CA ILE A 73 0.52 26.25 -2.82
C ILE A 73 1.76 25.64 -3.48
N ASP A 74 2.72 26.47 -3.89
CA ASP A 74 3.94 25.96 -4.53
C ASP A 74 4.83 25.17 -3.56
N LYS A 75 4.94 25.59 -2.29
CA LYS A 75 5.63 24.80 -1.25
C LYS A 75 4.94 23.47 -0.99
N ILE A 76 3.61 23.45 -0.96
CA ILE A 76 2.82 22.23 -0.80
C ILE A 76 3.10 21.29 -1.98
N LYS A 77 3.03 21.76 -3.23
CA LYS A 77 3.33 20.94 -4.42
C LYS A 77 4.71 20.31 -4.36
N VAL A 78 5.73 21.06 -3.93
CA VAL A 78 7.10 20.54 -3.78
C VAL A 78 7.13 19.44 -2.73
N LYS A 79 6.59 19.68 -1.52
CA LYS A 79 6.58 18.68 -0.45
C LYS A 79 5.76 17.44 -0.77
N SER A 80 4.64 17.63 -1.43
CA SER A 80 3.81 16.54 -1.96
C SER A 80 4.59 15.65 -2.90
N LYS A 81 5.36 16.25 -3.82
CA LYS A 81 6.22 15.48 -4.74
C LYS A 81 7.34 14.76 -4.00
N GLU A 82 7.97 15.42 -3.02
CA GLU A 82 9.00 14.78 -2.17
C GLU A 82 8.43 13.56 -1.44
N LEU A 83 7.24 13.68 -0.86
CA LEU A 83 6.57 12.60 -0.14
C LEU A 83 6.16 11.45 -1.06
N ALA A 84 5.57 11.76 -2.23
CA ALA A 84 5.24 10.75 -3.24
C ALA A 84 6.49 9.98 -3.70
N ASN A 85 7.55 10.69 -4.07
CA ASN A 85 8.82 10.09 -4.49
C ASN A 85 9.42 9.21 -3.37
N ASN A 86 9.34 9.65 -2.12
CA ASN A 86 9.83 8.87 -0.98
C ASN A 86 9.01 7.58 -0.77
N ILE A 87 7.68 7.63 -0.93
CA ILE A 87 6.82 6.46 -0.83
C ILE A 87 7.13 5.47 -1.96
N GLU A 88 7.27 5.95 -3.20
CA GLU A 88 7.67 5.12 -4.34
C GLU A 88 9.03 4.46 -4.09
N TRP A 89 10.03 5.25 -3.67
CA TRP A 89 11.36 4.75 -3.36
C TRP A 89 11.34 3.69 -2.24
N MET A 90 10.63 3.96 -1.14
CA MET A 90 10.48 2.99 -0.04
C MET A 90 9.82 1.71 -0.52
N ARG A 91 8.79 1.83 -1.38
CA ARG A 91 8.08 0.67 -1.92
C ARG A 91 8.99 -0.22 -2.74
N ASP A 92 9.73 0.38 -3.68
CA ASP A 92 10.65 -0.34 -4.58
C ASP A 92 11.86 -0.91 -3.85
N THR A 93 12.21 -0.32 -2.70
CA THR A 93 13.36 -0.71 -1.91
C THR A 93 13.01 -1.81 -0.89
N TYR A 94 11.91 -1.66 -0.15
CA TYR A 94 11.56 -2.54 0.97
C TYR A 94 10.83 -3.80 0.55
N PHE A 95 10.22 -3.81 -0.63
CA PHE A 95 9.42 -4.93 -1.11
C PHE A 95 9.90 -5.45 -2.46
N THR A 96 9.68 -6.74 -2.67
CA THR A 96 9.91 -7.42 -3.95
C THR A 96 8.62 -8.15 -4.34
N ILE A 97 8.29 -8.12 -5.63
CA ILE A 97 7.19 -8.89 -6.22
C ILE A 97 7.78 -10.07 -6.97
N GLU A 98 7.31 -11.26 -6.63
CA GLU A 98 7.73 -12.52 -7.21
C GLU A 98 6.63 -13.03 -8.14
N ASN A 99 7.02 -13.72 -9.23
CA ASN A 99 6.10 -14.25 -10.24
C ASN A 99 5.17 -13.20 -10.87
N ASN A 100 5.65 -11.97 -11.08
CA ASN A 100 4.87 -10.92 -11.73
C ASN A 100 4.37 -11.35 -13.13
N GLY A 101 3.13 -11.04 -13.46
CA GLY A 101 2.50 -11.45 -14.72
C GLY A 101 2.14 -12.95 -14.77
N THR A 102 1.79 -13.52 -13.61
CA THR A 102 1.23 -14.86 -13.49
C THR A 102 0.08 -14.87 -12.48
N ASP A 103 -0.71 -15.94 -12.47
CA ASP A 103 -1.75 -16.19 -11.46
C ASP A 103 -1.18 -16.39 -10.04
N ASP A 104 0.11 -16.75 -9.92
CA ASP A 104 0.80 -17.06 -8.66
C ASP A 104 1.66 -15.89 -8.14
N VAL A 105 1.25 -14.65 -8.43
CA VAL A 105 1.95 -13.43 -7.99
C VAL A 105 1.88 -13.26 -6.47
N TYR A 106 3.00 -12.92 -5.84
CA TYR A 106 3.03 -12.58 -4.42
C TYR A 106 4.12 -11.55 -4.09
N GLY A 107 3.88 -10.78 -3.03
CA GLY A 107 4.83 -9.81 -2.50
C GLY A 107 5.52 -10.28 -1.22
N ARG A 108 6.80 -9.94 -1.08
CA ARG A 108 7.58 -10.18 0.14
C ARG A 108 8.45 -8.97 0.49
N MET A 109 8.96 -8.93 1.72
CA MET A 109 10.03 -8.01 2.08
C MET A 109 11.29 -8.34 1.28
N SER A 110 11.98 -7.31 0.82
CA SER A 110 13.33 -7.41 0.23
C SER A 110 14.35 -7.83 1.29
N ASP A 111 15.41 -8.51 0.86
CA ASP A 111 16.42 -9.03 1.77
C ASP A 111 17.11 -7.89 2.55
N GLY A 112 17.24 -8.05 3.88
CA GLY A 112 17.83 -7.04 4.76
C GLY A 112 16.84 -6.00 5.32
N TYR A 113 15.58 -5.99 4.86
CA TYR A 113 14.53 -5.14 5.40
C TYR A 113 13.62 -5.89 6.39
N THR A 114 13.02 -5.11 7.29
CA THR A 114 12.30 -5.61 8.47
C THR A 114 10.87 -5.08 8.53
N ASP A 115 10.10 -5.57 9.50
CA ASP A 115 8.78 -5.03 9.81
C ASP A 115 8.81 -3.53 10.18
N THR A 116 9.91 -3.05 10.76
CA THR A 116 10.13 -1.64 11.06
C THR A 116 10.17 -0.79 9.78
N ASP A 117 10.76 -1.31 8.71
CA ASP A 117 10.83 -0.64 7.40
C ASP A 117 9.46 -0.66 6.71
N ARG A 118 8.75 -1.78 6.78
CA ARG A 118 7.34 -1.86 6.33
C ARG A 118 6.49 -0.83 7.05
N ASP A 119 6.57 -0.77 8.38
CA ASP A 119 5.78 0.16 9.18
C ASP A 119 6.18 1.62 8.91
N ALA A 120 7.45 1.88 8.56
CA ALA A 120 7.90 3.20 8.11
C ALA A 120 7.27 3.61 6.77
N TYR A 121 7.22 2.70 5.81
CA TYR A 121 6.50 2.88 4.56
C TYR A 121 5.00 3.14 4.81
N ILE A 122 4.34 2.33 5.65
CA ILE A 122 2.92 2.50 5.98
C ILE A 122 2.68 3.87 6.64
N ARG A 123 3.51 4.28 7.61
CA ARG A 123 3.42 5.63 8.21
C ARG A 123 3.52 6.73 7.16
N ALA A 124 4.44 6.61 6.20
CA ALA A 124 4.57 7.60 5.13
C ALA A 124 3.30 7.67 4.27
N LEU A 125 2.71 6.52 3.95
CA LEU A 125 1.46 6.45 3.18
C LEU A 125 0.27 7.03 3.96
N VAL A 126 0.14 6.73 5.26
CA VAL A 126 -0.89 7.33 6.14
C VAL A 126 -0.74 8.84 6.18
N HIS A 127 0.50 9.34 6.35
CA HIS A 127 0.76 10.78 6.34
C HIS A 127 0.36 11.43 5.00
N TYR A 128 0.69 10.78 3.87
CA TYR A 128 0.33 11.28 2.55
C TYR A 128 -1.18 11.38 2.37
N GLN A 129 -1.94 10.40 2.85
CA GLN A 129 -3.40 10.41 2.81
C GLN A 129 -4.04 11.46 3.71
N GLN A 130 -3.54 11.65 4.93
CA GLN A 130 -4.01 12.73 5.81
C GLN A 130 -3.84 14.11 5.15
N CYS A 131 -2.69 14.34 4.50
CA CYS A 131 -2.41 15.57 3.77
C CYS A 131 -3.37 15.78 2.58
N ASP A 132 -3.62 14.74 1.79
CA ASP A 132 -4.60 14.79 0.69
C ASP A 132 -6.01 15.09 1.18
N ASN A 133 -6.47 14.41 2.23
CA ASN A 133 -7.79 14.64 2.82
C ASN A 133 -7.95 16.08 3.33
N LYS A 134 -6.92 16.64 3.99
CA LYS A 134 -6.92 18.04 4.40
C LYS A 134 -6.95 18.99 3.21
N LEU A 135 -6.18 18.73 2.15
CA LEU A 135 -6.21 19.55 0.93
C LEU A 135 -7.56 19.48 0.23
N LYS A 136 -8.16 18.29 0.10
CA LYS A 136 -9.51 18.10 -0.46
C LYS A 136 -10.56 18.88 0.33
N SER A 137 -10.43 18.99 1.65
CA SER A 137 -11.31 19.82 2.47
C SER A 137 -11.24 21.32 2.13
N LEU A 138 -10.15 21.79 1.50
CA LEU A 138 -9.98 23.17 1.04
C LEU A 138 -10.52 23.41 -0.37
N ILE A 139 -10.73 22.37 -1.19
CA ILE A 139 -11.20 22.49 -2.60
C ILE A 139 -12.63 23.05 -2.71
N ASN A 140 -13.42 22.96 -1.64
CA ASN A 140 -14.74 23.59 -1.58
C ASN A 140 -14.68 25.10 -1.32
N ASP A 141 -13.49 25.68 -1.11
CA ASP A 141 -13.31 27.13 -1.03
C ASP A 141 -13.20 27.73 -2.45
N PRO A 142 -14.13 28.62 -2.85
CA PRO A 142 -14.10 29.23 -4.19
C PRO A 142 -12.84 30.07 -4.48
N ASN A 143 -12.05 30.42 -3.46
CA ASN A 143 -10.76 31.09 -3.61
C ASN A 143 -9.58 30.13 -3.80
N PHE A 144 -9.83 28.81 -3.74
CA PHE A 144 -8.80 27.78 -3.77
C PHE A 144 -8.85 26.96 -5.06
N SER A 145 -7.92 27.24 -5.98
CA SER A 145 -7.74 26.46 -7.21
C SER A 145 -6.41 25.70 -7.17
N MET A 146 -6.36 24.58 -6.45
CA MET A 146 -5.27 23.61 -6.59
C MET A 146 -5.64 22.61 -7.70
N LYS A 147 -5.00 22.72 -8.87
CA LYS A 147 -5.26 21.87 -10.04
C LYS A 147 -4.80 20.41 -9.90
N LYS A 148 -4.21 19.99 -8.77
CA LYS A 148 -3.61 18.66 -8.62
C LYS A 148 -3.81 18.13 -7.21
N GLU A 149 -4.60 17.07 -7.12
CA GLU A 149 -4.78 16.23 -5.93
C GLU A 149 -3.51 15.40 -5.68
N LEU A 150 -3.30 14.97 -4.43
CA LEU A 150 -2.16 14.14 -4.08
C LEU A 150 -2.43 12.66 -4.34
N THR A 151 -3.66 12.30 -4.71
CA THR A 151 -4.03 10.94 -5.09
C THR A 151 -3.01 10.36 -6.10
N PRO A 152 -2.35 9.24 -5.77
CA PRO A 152 -1.45 8.55 -6.70
C PRO A 152 -2.16 8.21 -8.03
N HIS A 153 -1.42 8.16 -9.13
CA HIS A 153 -1.98 7.76 -10.41
C HIS A 153 -2.54 6.34 -10.34
N HIS A 154 -3.75 6.12 -10.84
CA HIS A 154 -4.55 4.90 -10.64
C HIS A 154 -3.91 3.60 -11.16
N SER A 155 -2.99 3.70 -12.13
CA SER A 155 -2.22 2.56 -12.65
C SER A 155 -0.93 2.26 -11.86
N GLY A 156 -0.52 3.17 -10.97
CA GLY A 156 0.68 3.01 -10.16
C GLY A 156 0.47 2.04 -9.00
N GLN A 157 1.51 1.31 -8.61
CA GLN A 157 1.39 0.32 -7.54
C GLN A 157 1.02 0.94 -6.19
N VAL A 158 1.52 2.15 -5.91
CA VAL A 158 1.15 2.95 -4.73
C VAL A 158 -0.36 3.27 -4.68
N HIS A 159 -1.05 3.28 -5.83
CA HIS A 159 -2.52 3.43 -5.82
C HIS A 159 -3.22 2.22 -5.22
N GLY A 160 -2.74 1.00 -5.47
CA GLY A 160 -3.24 -0.20 -4.81
C GLY A 160 -3.08 -0.11 -3.29
N ASP A 161 -1.91 0.33 -2.84
CA ASP A 161 -1.60 0.55 -1.43
C ASP A 161 -2.53 1.62 -0.82
N TRP A 162 -2.80 2.71 -1.55
CA TRP A 162 -3.73 3.75 -1.15
C TRP A 162 -5.16 3.22 -0.94
N VAL A 163 -5.68 2.46 -1.91
CA VAL A 163 -7.02 1.86 -1.82
C VAL A 163 -7.09 0.83 -0.69
N ALA A 164 -6.04 0.06 -0.47
CA ALA A 164 -5.95 -0.85 0.65
C ALA A 164 -6.00 -0.11 2.00
N LEU A 165 -5.30 1.03 2.11
CA LEU A 165 -5.33 1.87 3.30
C LEU A 165 -6.74 2.44 3.56
N GLU A 166 -7.42 2.95 2.53
CA GLU A 166 -8.82 3.43 2.64
C GLU A 166 -9.74 2.32 3.19
N LYS A 167 -9.64 1.11 2.63
CA LYS A 167 -10.41 -0.05 3.11
C LYS A 167 -10.13 -0.34 4.60
N LEU A 168 -8.87 -0.33 5.03
CA LEU A 168 -8.53 -0.58 6.43
C LEU A 168 -9.09 0.50 7.36
N ILE A 169 -9.03 1.77 6.96
CA ILE A 169 -9.62 2.88 7.73
C ILE A 169 -11.14 2.76 7.84
N GLU A 170 -11.80 2.28 6.80
CA GLU A 170 -13.24 1.99 6.78
C GLU A 170 -13.63 0.70 7.54
N GLY A 171 -12.66 -0.01 8.14
CA GLY A 171 -12.90 -1.28 8.84
C GLY A 171 -13.16 -2.47 7.91
N LYS A 172 -12.84 -2.33 6.61
CA LYS A 172 -12.93 -3.41 5.61
C LYS A 172 -11.64 -4.22 5.58
N LYS A 173 -11.74 -5.48 5.15
CA LYS A 173 -10.60 -6.37 4.99
C LYS A 173 -9.75 -5.96 3.78
N ALA A 174 -8.46 -5.74 4.00
CA ALA A 174 -7.45 -5.52 2.97
C ALA A 174 -6.07 -5.96 3.48
N LYS A 175 -5.09 -6.07 2.57
CA LYS A 175 -3.67 -6.23 2.90
C LYS A 175 -2.95 -4.93 2.54
N LEU A 176 -2.13 -4.42 3.45
CA LEU A 176 -1.39 -3.17 3.26
C LEU A 176 0.10 -3.37 3.56
N PRO A 177 1.04 -3.08 2.63
CA PRO A 177 0.82 -2.75 1.22
C PRO A 177 0.10 -3.86 0.41
N ASP A 178 -0.63 -3.47 -0.63
CA ASP A 178 -1.19 -4.37 -1.64
C ASP A 178 -0.16 -4.60 -2.75
N LEU A 179 0.77 -5.50 -2.47
CA LEU A 179 1.87 -5.85 -3.36
C LEU A 179 1.42 -6.63 -4.61
N THR A 180 0.15 -7.01 -4.70
CA THR A 180 -0.40 -7.79 -5.81
C THR A 180 -1.28 -6.97 -6.75
N TYR A 181 -1.59 -5.72 -6.36
CA TYR A 181 -2.39 -4.81 -7.19
C TYR A 181 -1.74 -4.60 -8.56
N ASN A 182 -2.55 -4.77 -9.61
CA ASN A 182 -2.16 -4.56 -11.01
C ASN A 182 -0.95 -5.40 -11.47
N CYS A 183 -0.68 -6.56 -10.83
CA CYS A 183 0.45 -7.43 -11.14
C CYS A 183 0.05 -8.80 -11.71
N SER A 184 -1.25 -9.04 -11.89
CA SER A 184 -1.80 -10.24 -12.56
C SER A 184 -1.80 -10.11 -14.09
N ASP A 185 -2.21 -11.15 -14.79
CA ASP A 185 -2.35 -11.18 -16.26
C ASP A 185 -3.32 -10.12 -16.82
N LEU A 186 -4.30 -9.70 -16.00
CA LEU A 186 -5.14 -8.54 -16.29
C LEU A 186 -4.55 -7.31 -15.61
N GLN A 187 -4.09 -6.33 -16.40
CA GLN A 187 -3.52 -5.07 -15.92
C GLN A 187 -4.32 -3.87 -16.46
N CYS A 188 -4.49 -2.84 -15.65
CA CYS A 188 -4.96 -1.53 -16.06
C CYS A 188 -3.82 -0.77 -16.76
N GLY A 189 -4.07 -0.29 -17.98
CA GLY A 189 -3.16 0.52 -18.80
C GLY A 189 -3.87 1.70 -19.42
#